data_AF-A0A1Q9EWH5-F1
#
_entry.id   AF-A0A1Q9EWH5-F1
#
_cell.length_a   1.000
_cell.length_b   1.000
_cell.length_c   1.000
_cell.angle_alpha   90.00
_cell.angle_beta   90.00
_cell.angle_gamma   90.00
#
_symmetry.space_group_name_H-M   'P 1'
#
loop_
_entity.id
_entity.type
_entity.pdbx_description
1 polymer ?
#
loop_
_entity_poly.entity_id
_entity_poly.type
_entity_poly.pdbx_seq_one_letter_code
_entity_poly.pdbx_strand_id
1 'polypeptide(L)'
;MEDGMPAPKRRKGGIQQRRAADLEERTGKSALHELLMTYLAQGILSASMCWNISQAAAEDLKRAGDGIVFPDLEFLASFTSAKNVQRGIDGLLAKQSDWPMPTEVNIPMQGTNPEKASSYIMLPHETFHAMYHSAKGWTSSILPDSSKLASFWSTFCKHPAMVDHTTSKRSDKHKAVPFCLHGDEVPIVGVGKIWCRSALCFSMSSLMATAAGRSAAETNLYVWGVFEKYVLPTEGVVRGTMDTFWMVMKWSFEILMSGRWPSKNWKGEKIHGFLDCLEGTDLEKLRLIQHYIYHFQKDMNSRYRFKQKLLKMTMIKPRKGFPRLRGRAADIHSLAGAISSLFARFMDETNANHGRINLVLKLNVELQQLLEEFSPRFGFTALPDSKAKRAYNIGLEMASVHVHLQSLYEAEGRRIFNITSKTHFVLHSLHLSAFIHPHMVWCYNGETTMHRLQTLWKSCLPGVKHWQVAKKAALKERHLLWLRCKA
;
A
#
# COMPACT_ATOMS: atom_id res chain seq x y z
N MET A 1 -10.71 -1.03 -85.36
CA MET A 1 -11.52 -0.90 -84.12
C MET A 1 -10.65 -0.17 -83.14
N GLU A 2 -10.99 1.07 -82.80
CA GLU A 2 -10.22 1.86 -81.83
C GLU A 2 -10.71 1.51 -80.42
N ASP A 3 -9.77 1.25 -79.52
CA ASP A 3 -10.11 0.84 -78.15
C ASP A 3 -10.47 2.07 -77.31
N GLY A 4 -11.65 2.06 -76.71
CA GLY A 4 -12.30 3.26 -76.18
C GLY A 4 -11.69 3.74 -74.88
N MET A 5 -10.72 4.66 -74.94
CA MET A 5 -10.13 5.27 -73.73
C MET A 5 -11.23 5.83 -72.79
N PRO A 6 -11.32 5.35 -71.54
CA PRO A 6 -12.41 5.72 -70.65
C PRO A 6 -12.34 7.20 -70.28
N ALA A 7 -13.44 7.92 -70.54
CA ALA A 7 -13.52 9.37 -70.34
C ALA A 7 -13.11 9.79 -68.91
N PRO A 8 -12.31 10.86 -68.75
CA PRO A 8 -11.74 11.24 -67.47
C PRO A 8 -12.83 11.59 -66.44
N LYS A 9 -12.97 10.73 -65.41
CA LYS A 9 -13.96 10.91 -64.33
C LYS A 9 -13.78 12.28 -63.68
N ARG A 10 -14.74 13.19 -63.90
CA ARG A 10 -14.81 14.51 -63.24
C ARG A 10 -14.76 14.31 -61.71
N ARG A 11 -13.64 14.72 -61.10
CA ARG A 11 -13.40 14.60 -59.65
C ARG A 11 -14.35 15.52 -58.88
N LYS A 12 -15.50 14.99 -58.46
CA LYS A 12 -16.45 15.70 -57.58
C LYS A 12 -15.80 15.96 -56.22
N GLY A 13 -16.11 17.10 -55.62
CA GLY A 13 -15.65 17.50 -54.29
C GLY A 13 -14.51 18.53 -54.29
N GLY A 14 -14.60 19.54 -53.43
CA GLY A 14 -13.59 20.59 -53.26
C GLY A 14 -12.31 20.11 -52.57
N ILE A 15 -11.26 20.95 -52.53
CA ILE A 15 -9.95 20.56 -51.95
C ILE A 15 -10.08 20.12 -50.48
N GLN A 16 -10.92 20.78 -49.68
CA GLN A 16 -11.19 20.38 -48.29
C GLN A 16 -11.91 19.02 -48.21
N GLN A 17 -12.92 18.78 -49.04
CA GLN A 17 -13.63 17.49 -49.08
C GLN A 17 -12.71 16.36 -49.52
N ARG A 18 -11.78 16.61 -50.45
CA ARG A 18 -10.76 15.63 -50.84
C ARG A 18 -9.77 15.38 -49.70
N ARG A 19 -9.25 16.42 -49.03
CA ARG A 19 -8.40 16.24 -47.83
C ARG A 19 -9.11 15.51 -46.68
N ALA A 20 -10.42 15.67 -46.54
CA ALA A 20 -11.22 14.94 -45.56
C ALA A 20 -11.36 13.46 -45.95
N ALA A 21 -11.70 13.17 -47.21
CA ALA A 21 -11.78 11.79 -47.72
C ALA A 21 -10.41 11.08 -47.69
N ASP A 22 -9.34 11.75 -48.12
CA ASP A 22 -7.96 11.26 -48.07
C ASP A 22 -7.52 10.96 -46.62
N LEU A 23 -8.06 11.67 -45.63
CA LEU A 23 -7.81 11.44 -44.20
C LEU A 23 -8.65 10.28 -43.66
N GLU A 24 -9.94 10.23 -44.01
CA GLU A 24 -10.87 9.17 -43.62
C GLU A 24 -10.43 7.80 -44.17
N GLU A 25 -10.02 7.73 -45.45
CA GLU A 25 -9.45 6.53 -46.08
C GLU A 25 -8.14 6.08 -45.42
N ARG A 26 -7.38 7.01 -44.82
CA ARG A 26 -6.16 6.72 -44.03
C ARG A 26 -6.42 6.43 -42.56
N THR A 27 -7.66 6.59 -42.06
CA THR A 27 -8.00 6.44 -40.64
C THR A 27 -8.23 4.96 -40.30
N GLY A 28 -7.13 4.21 -40.22
CA GLY A 28 -7.13 2.82 -39.77
C GLY A 28 -7.61 2.69 -38.31
N LYS A 29 -8.38 1.64 -38.01
CA LYS A 29 -8.82 1.37 -36.64
C LYS A 29 -7.66 0.96 -35.74
N SER A 30 -7.53 1.61 -34.59
CA SER A 30 -6.54 1.24 -33.58
C SER A 30 -7.03 0.04 -32.76
N ALA A 31 -6.30 -1.08 -32.83
CA ALA A 31 -6.57 -2.26 -32.00
C ALA A 31 -6.45 -1.95 -30.49
N LEU A 32 -5.60 -0.99 -30.10
CA LEU A 32 -5.53 -0.51 -28.72
C LEU A 32 -6.82 0.22 -28.32
N HIS A 33 -7.40 1.03 -29.22
CA HIS A 33 -8.69 1.68 -28.95
C HIS A 33 -9.81 0.66 -28.74
N GLU A 34 -9.96 -0.33 -29.64
CA GLU A 34 -10.99 -1.37 -29.50
C GLU A 34 -10.82 -2.20 -28.21
N LEU A 35 -9.58 -2.50 -27.81
CA LEU A 35 -9.27 -3.17 -26.55
C LEU A 35 -9.60 -2.30 -25.32
N LEU A 36 -9.22 -1.01 -25.33
CA LEU A 36 -9.50 -0.07 -24.24
C LEU A 36 -11.00 0.17 -24.06
N MET A 37 -11.76 0.30 -25.16
CA MET A 37 -13.22 0.45 -25.09
C MET A 37 -13.88 -0.83 -24.55
N THR A 38 -13.39 -2.00 -24.97
CA THR A 38 -13.87 -3.30 -24.49
C THR A 38 -13.60 -3.48 -22.99
N TYR A 39 -12.38 -3.20 -22.52
CA TYR A 39 -12.02 -3.31 -21.10
C TYR A 39 -12.66 -2.24 -20.21
N LEU A 40 -12.98 -1.05 -20.76
CA LEU A 40 -13.78 -0.03 -20.08
C LEU A 40 -15.23 -0.50 -19.92
N ALA A 41 -15.85 -1.01 -20.99
CA ALA A 41 -17.22 -1.54 -20.97
C ALA A 41 -17.37 -2.78 -20.07
N GLN A 42 -16.33 -3.61 -19.97
CA GLN A 42 -16.26 -4.75 -19.05
C GLN A 42 -15.94 -4.34 -17.59
N GLY A 43 -15.64 -3.07 -17.31
CA GLY A 43 -15.25 -2.59 -15.98
C GLY A 43 -13.88 -3.10 -15.49
N ILE A 44 -13.03 -3.59 -16.40
CA ILE A 44 -11.66 -4.08 -16.12
C ILE A 44 -10.69 -2.90 -15.98
N LEU A 45 -10.88 -1.85 -16.79
CA LEU A 45 -10.14 -0.59 -16.71
C LEU A 45 -11.08 0.55 -16.33
N SER A 46 -10.57 1.52 -15.58
CA SER A 46 -11.26 2.80 -15.36
C SER A 46 -11.00 3.76 -16.51
N ALA A 47 -11.87 4.75 -16.72
CA ALA A 47 -11.67 5.79 -17.74
C ALA A 47 -10.32 6.51 -17.59
N SER A 48 -9.86 6.74 -16.35
CA SER A 48 -8.53 7.31 -16.07
C SER A 48 -7.39 6.39 -16.49
N MET A 49 -7.52 5.06 -16.31
CA MET A 49 -6.52 4.12 -16.83
C MET A 49 -6.51 4.10 -18.36
N CYS A 50 -7.67 4.11 -19.01
CA CYS A 50 -7.74 4.17 -20.48
C CYS A 50 -7.13 5.48 -21.02
N TRP A 51 -7.38 6.63 -20.36
CA TRP A 51 -6.76 7.90 -20.73
C TRP A 51 -5.24 7.87 -20.57
N ASN A 52 -4.72 7.38 -19.43
CA ASN A 52 -3.28 7.26 -19.20
C ASN A 52 -2.59 6.36 -20.25
N ILE A 53 -3.21 5.22 -20.61
CA ILE A 53 -2.69 4.30 -21.62
C ILE A 53 -2.70 4.95 -23.02
N SER A 54 -3.77 5.67 -23.37
CA SER A 54 -3.84 6.42 -24.63
C SER A 54 -2.80 7.53 -24.74
N GLN A 55 -2.51 8.25 -23.65
CA GLN A 55 -1.46 9.28 -23.64
C GLN A 55 -0.07 8.66 -23.85
N ALA A 56 0.27 7.61 -23.11
CA ALA A 56 1.54 6.90 -23.29
C ALA A 56 1.70 6.37 -24.72
N ALA A 57 0.66 5.75 -25.28
CA ALA A 57 0.66 5.26 -26.66
C ALA A 57 0.78 6.40 -27.69
N ALA A 58 0.24 7.60 -27.43
CA ALA A 58 0.40 8.76 -28.30
C ALA A 58 1.83 9.35 -28.25
N GLU A 59 2.46 9.38 -27.07
CA GLU A 59 3.87 9.74 -26.93
C GLU A 59 4.79 8.75 -27.65
N ASP A 60 4.54 7.45 -27.48
CA ASP A 60 5.36 6.40 -28.10
C ASP A 60 5.15 6.35 -29.62
N LEU A 61 3.94 6.58 -30.13
CA LEU A 61 3.68 6.74 -31.58
C LEU A 61 4.40 7.96 -32.17
N LYS A 62 4.46 9.09 -31.45
CA LYS A 62 5.23 10.26 -31.89
C LYS A 62 6.72 9.92 -31.99
N ARG A 63 7.28 9.35 -30.93
CA ARG A 63 8.68 8.90 -30.86
C ARG A 63 9.02 7.85 -31.94
N ALA A 64 8.09 6.95 -32.26
CA ALA A 64 8.25 6.00 -33.37
C ALA A 64 8.30 6.70 -34.73
N GLY A 65 7.53 7.79 -34.92
CA GLY A 65 7.66 8.69 -36.07
C GLY A 65 9.02 9.40 -36.14
N ASP A 66 9.61 9.70 -34.99
CA ASP A 66 11.00 10.19 -34.85
C ASP A 66 12.06 9.07 -35.00
N GLY A 67 11.67 7.83 -35.34
CA GLY A 67 12.55 6.68 -35.59
C GLY A 67 12.96 5.86 -34.35
N ILE A 68 12.38 6.14 -33.18
CA ILE A 68 12.71 5.45 -31.92
C ILE A 68 11.99 4.09 -31.84
N VAL A 69 12.74 3.04 -31.51
CA VAL A 69 12.24 1.66 -31.33
C VAL A 69 11.98 1.34 -29.85
N PHE A 70 11.11 0.36 -29.58
CA PHE A 70 10.61 0.06 -28.23
C PHE A 70 10.81 -1.43 -27.86
N PRO A 71 12.07 -1.90 -27.74
CA PRO A 71 12.39 -3.32 -27.56
C PRO A 71 11.77 -3.94 -26.30
N ASP A 72 11.57 -3.18 -25.22
CA ASP A 72 10.86 -3.65 -24.02
C ASP A 72 9.35 -3.88 -24.28
N LEU A 73 8.71 -3.07 -25.13
CA LEU A 73 7.30 -3.27 -25.52
C LEU A 73 7.16 -4.44 -26.52
N GLU A 74 8.08 -4.54 -27.49
CA GLU A 74 8.15 -5.66 -28.44
C GLU A 74 8.36 -6.99 -27.71
N PHE A 75 9.28 -7.03 -26.73
CA PHE A 75 9.50 -8.17 -25.86
C PHE A 75 8.23 -8.55 -25.09
N LEU A 76 7.48 -7.59 -24.55
CA LEU A 76 6.22 -7.86 -23.85
C LEU A 76 5.11 -8.34 -24.80
N ALA A 77 5.04 -7.80 -26.03
CA ALA A 77 4.10 -8.22 -27.07
C ALA A 77 4.36 -9.64 -27.58
N SER A 78 5.62 -10.11 -27.54
CA SER A 78 6.00 -11.48 -27.97
C SER A 78 5.36 -12.61 -27.15
N PHE A 79 4.82 -12.33 -25.97
CA PHE A 79 4.31 -13.35 -25.05
C PHE A 79 2.88 -13.83 -25.37
N THR A 80 2.78 -15.00 -25.99
CA THR A 80 1.52 -15.72 -26.29
C THR A 80 0.67 -16.14 -25.06
N SER A 81 1.06 -15.81 -23.82
CA SER A 81 0.17 -16.00 -22.66
C SER A 81 0.50 -15.08 -21.47
N ALA A 82 -0.54 -14.60 -20.77
CA ALA A 82 -0.42 -13.76 -19.58
C ALA A 82 0.41 -14.40 -18.44
N LYS A 83 0.47 -15.74 -18.37
CA LYS A 83 1.31 -16.49 -17.41
C LYS A 83 2.81 -16.39 -17.73
N ASN A 84 3.15 -16.10 -18.98
CA ASN A 84 4.52 -15.80 -19.41
C ASN A 84 4.80 -14.29 -19.29
N VAL A 85 3.86 -13.42 -19.68
CA VAL A 85 3.94 -11.95 -19.50
C VAL A 85 4.35 -11.58 -18.08
N GLN A 86 3.62 -12.03 -17.05
CA GLN A 86 3.96 -11.69 -15.65
C GLN A 86 5.39 -12.15 -15.28
N ARG A 87 5.85 -13.31 -15.76
CA ARG A 87 7.22 -13.78 -15.50
C ARG A 87 8.26 -12.94 -16.27
N GLY A 88 7.94 -12.52 -17.49
CA GLY A 88 8.76 -11.62 -18.29
C GLY A 88 8.93 -10.26 -17.60
N ILE A 89 7.82 -9.68 -17.14
CA ILE A 89 7.78 -8.45 -16.34
C ILE A 89 8.57 -8.61 -15.03
N ASP A 90 8.29 -9.66 -14.24
CA ASP A 90 8.99 -9.93 -12.97
C ASP A 90 10.52 -10.05 -13.22
N GLY A 91 10.93 -10.71 -14.31
CA GLY A 91 12.34 -10.87 -14.69
C GLY A 91 13.00 -9.60 -15.24
N LEU A 92 12.26 -8.78 -15.99
CA LEU A 92 12.72 -7.50 -16.54
C LEU A 92 12.91 -6.48 -15.40
N LEU A 93 11.91 -6.33 -14.53
CA LEU A 93 11.93 -5.44 -13.37
C LEU A 93 12.86 -5.96 -12.25
N ALA A 94 13.22 -7.24 -12.23
CA ALA A 94 14.30 -7.75 -11.39
C ALA A 94 15.69 -7.34 -11.91
N LYS A 95 15.92 -7.37 -13.23
CA LYS A 95 17.18 -6.96 -13.87
C LYS A 95 17.40 -5.44 -13.87
N GLN A 96 16.36 -4.66 -14.16
CA GLN A 96 16.47 -3.21 -14.28
C GLN A 96 16.52 -2.49 -12.92
N SER A 97 16.03 -3.12 -11.84
CA SER A 97 15.90 -2.48 -10.54
C SER A 97 17.10 -2.77 -9.64
N ASP A 98 17.73 -1.69 -9.21
CA ASP A 98 18.81 -1.56 -8.22
C ASP A 98 18.36 -1.71 -6.76
N TRP A 99 17.05 -1.77 -6.51
CA TRP A 99 16.51 -1.87 -5.15
C TRP A 99 16.84 -3.20 -4.47
N PRO A 100 17.00 -3.24 -3.13
CA PRO A 100 17.22 -4.48 -2.40
C PRO A 100 16.11 -5.48 -2.68
N MET A 101 16.48 -6.76 -2.82
CA MET A 101 15.50 -7.83 -2.95
C MET A 101 14.84 -8.10 -1.59
N PRO A 102 13.54 -8.42 -1.53
CA PRO A 102 12.86 -8.66 -0.26
C PRO A 102 13.48 -9.87 0.44
N THR A 103 13.95 -9.70 1.68
CA THR A 103 14.67 -10.75 2.42
C THR A 103 13.76 -11.97 2.66
N GLU A 104 14.26 -13.17 2.31
CA GLU A 104 13.58 -14.43 2.59
C GLU A 104 13.74 -14.83 4.07
N VAL A 105 12.61 -15.00 4.75
CA VAL A 105 12.54 -15.37 6.17
C VAL A 105 11.70 -16.62 6.32
N ASN A 106 12.23 -17.64 7.00
CA ASN A 106 11.46 -18.80 7.43
C ASN A 106 10.57 -18.35 8.60
N ILE A 107 9.27 -18.19 8.34
CA ILE A 107 8.24 -17.78 9.30
C ILE A 107 7.24 -18.94 9.40
N PRO A 108 7.12 -19.61 10.55
CA PRO A 108 6.25 -20.78 10.67
C PRO A 108 4.78 -20.40 10.43
N MET A 109 4.05 -21.20 9.63
CA MET A 109 2.65 -20.97 9.28
C MET A 109 1.85 -22.28 9.21
N GLN A 110 0.58 -22.25 9.61
CA GLN A 110 -0.28 -23.43 9.58
C GLN A 110 -0.43 -23.98 8.15
N GLY A 111 -0.29 -25.30 8.00
CA GLY A 111 -0.41 -25.99 6.71
C GLY A 111 0.78 -25.74 5.75
N THR A 112 1.95 -25.39 6.29
CA THR A 112 3.24 -25.40 5.59
C THR A 112 4.18 -26.42 6.23
N ASN A 113 5.08 -27.02 5.45
CA ASN A 113 6.25 -27.71 6.03
C ASN A 113 7.20 -26.63 6.57
N PRO A 114 7.68 -26.68 7.83
CA PRO A 114 8.59 -25.69 8.42
C PRO A 114 9.82 -25.34 7.57
N GLU A 115 10.45 -26.32 6.90
CA GLU A 115 11.59 -26.14 5.98
C GLU A 115 11.26 -25.26 4.76
N LYS A 116 9.98 -25.16 4.44
CA LYS A 116 9.40 -24.52 3.23
C LYS A 116 8.40 -23.42 3.61
N ALA A 117 8.35 -23.07 4.89
CA ALA A 117 7.50 -22.06 5.49
C ALA A 117 8.16 -20.68 5.38
N SER A 118 8.48 -20.25 4.16
CA SER A 118 9.19 -19.00 3.95
C SER A 118 8.30 -17.91 3.36
N SER A 119 8.54 -16.68 3.85
CA SER A 119 7.89 -15.44 3.44
C SER A 119 8.96 -14.42 3.03
N TYR A 120 8.55 -13.30 2.43
CA TYR A 120 9.45 -12.20 2.12
C TYR A 120 9.06 -10.97 2.93
N ILE A 121 10.05 -10.31 3.54
CA ILE A 121 9.88 -9.03 4.24
C ILE A 121 10.67 -7.96 3.47
N MET A 122 10.04 -6.82 3.20
CA MET A 122 10.74 -5.59 2.85
C MET A 122 11.37 -5.04 4.14
N LEU A 123 12.67 -5.27 4.37
CA LEU A 123 13.28 -4.87 5.63
C LEU A 123 13.32 -3.34 5.75
N PRO A 124 12.88 -2.74 6.88
CA PRO A 124 12.94 -1.30 7.09
C PRO A 124 14.28 -0.64 6.78
N HIS A 125 15.42 -1.26 7.15
CA HIS A 125 16.73 -0.65 6.92
C HIS A 125 17.14 -0.67 5.45
N GLU A 126 16.95 -1.79 4.75
CA GLU A 126 17.19 -1.92 3.30
C GLU A 126 16.29 -0.95 2.51
N THR A 127 15.00 -0.90 2.86
CA THR A 127 14.00 -0.04 2.20
C THR A 127 14.30 1.44 2.44
N PHE A 128 14.72 1.82 3.65
CA PHE A 128 15.14 3.17 3.98
C PHE A 128 16.41 3.58 3.24
N HIS A 129 17.41 2.70 3.14
CA HIS A 129 18.64 2.94 2.38
C HIS A 129 18.33 3.15 0.89
N ALA A 130 17.51 2.29 0.29
CA ALA A 130 17.08 2.44 -1.11
C ALA A 130 16.32 3.75 -1.36
N MET A 131 15.48 4.18 -0.41
CA MET A 131 14.81 5.48 -0.45
C MET A 131 15.80 6.65 -0.29
N TYR A 132 16.81 6.55 0.57
CA TYR A 132 17.82 7.59 0.78
C TYR A 132 18.65 7.87 -0.47
N HIS A 133 19.01 6.83 -1.23
CA HIS A 133 19.73 6.98 -2.50
C HIS A 133 18.84 7.44 -3.68
N SER A 134 17.50 7.42 -3.54
CA SER A 134 16.59 8.09 -4.48
C SER A 134 16.23 9.47 -3.96
N ALA A 135 16.80 10.53 -4.55
CA ALA A 135 16.45 11.91 -4.21
C ALA A 135 14.94 12.18 -4.26
N LYS A 136 14.22 11.54 -5.21
CA LYS A 136 12.77 11.60 -5.30
C LYS A 136 12.08 10.80 -4.20
N GLY A 137 12.42 9.51 -4.03
CA GLY A 137 11.81 8.65 -3.02
C GLY A 137 11.96 9.21 -1.60
N TRP A 138 13.14 9.74 -1.30
CA TRP A 138 13.41 10.50 -0.08
C TRP A 138 12.45 11.70 0.08
N THR A 139 12.39 12.58 -0.92
CA THR A 139 11.64 13.85 -0.86
C THR A 139 10.11 13.68 -1.00
N SER A 140 9.63 12.57 -1.56
CA SER A 140 8.20 12.25 -1.66
C SER A 140 7.69 11.45 -0.46
N SER A 141 8.47 10.49 0.03
CA SER A 141 7.99 9.43 0.94
C SER A 141 8.64 9.42 2.31
N ILE A 142 9.82 10.02 2.50
CA ILE A 142 10.59 9.96 3.74
C ILE A 142 10.73 11.33 4.43
N LEU A 143 11.34 12.32 3.79
CA LEU A 143 11.66 13.60 4.43
C LEU A 143 11.57 14.75 3.40
N PRO A 144 10.37 15.30 3.14
CA PRO A 144 10.19 16.40 2.19
C PRO A 144 10.82 17.72 2.65
N ASP A 145 10.92 17.93 3.97
CA ASP A 145 11.56 19.09 4.59
C ASP A 145 12.25 18.64 5.88
N SER A 146 13.59 18.76 5.93
CA SER A 146 14.42 18.39 7.06
C SER A 146 14.41 19.43 8.19
N SER A 147 14.06 20.70 7.91
CA SER A 147 14.01 21.77 8.92
C SER A 147 12.96 21.50 9.99
N LYS A 148 11.86 20.83 9.62
CA LYS A 148 10.74 20.49 10.52
C LYS A 148 11.11 19.47 11.59
N LEU A 149 12.22 18.71 11.44
CA LEU A 149 12.63 17.70 12.43
C LEU A 149 12.92 18.31 13.80
N ALA A 150 13.57 19.47 13.86
CA ALA A 150 13.86 20.16 15.12
C ALA A 150 12.57 20.56 15.85
N SER A 151 11.60 21.12 15.12
CA SER A 151 10.28 21.48 15.66
C SER A 151 9.49 20.26 16.12
N PHE A 152 9.42 19.19 15.31
CA PHE A 152 8.80 17.92 15.70
C PHE A 152 9.38 17.38 17.01
N TRP A 153 10.71 17.28 17.11
CA TRP A 153 11.36 16.71 18.29
C TRP A 153 11.34 17.62 19.53
N SER A 154 11.16 18.94 19.39
CA SER A 154 10.94 19.84 20.53
C SER A 154 9.57 19.68 21.20
N THR A 155 8.60 19.14 20.47
CA THR A 155 7.25 18.85 20.96
C THR A 155 7.09 17.38 21.33
N PHE A 156 7.45 16.46 20.43
CA PHE A 156 7.25 15.03 20.62
C PHE A 156 8.12 14.43 21.73
N CYS A 157 9.26 15.04 22.09
CA CYS A 157 10.05 14.56 23.23
C CYS A 157 9.33 14.65 24.59
N LYS A 158 8.25 15.44 24.67
CA LYS A 158 7.38 15.58 25.85
C LYS A 158 6.27 14.52 25.91
N HIS A 159 6.07 13.75 24.85
CA HIS A 159 5.04 12.71 24.76
C HIS A 159 5.27 11.63 25.84
N PRO A 160 4.24 11.12 26.55
CA PRO A 160 4.42 10.15 27.63
C PRO A 160 5.22 8.88 27.25
N ALA A 161 5.03 8.35 26.04
CA ALA A 161 5.82 7.22 25.53
C ALA A 161 7.32 7.53 25.24
N MET A 162 7.75 8.79 25.38
CA MET A 162 9.14 9.23 25.28
C MET A 162 9.83 9.38 26.64
N VAL A 163 9.10 9.17 27.75
CA VAL A 163 9.69 8.98 29.09
C VAL A 163 10.66 7.80 29.05
N ASP A 164 11.86 8.01 29.57
CA ASP A 164 13.03 7.13 29.53
C ASP A 164 13.54 6.63 28.18
N HIS A 165 12.78 6.81 27.09
CA HIS A 165 13.10 6.37 25.74
C HIS A 165 14.48 6.86 25.27
N THR A 166 15.27 5.97 24.67
CA THR A 166 16.68 6.21 24.32
C THR A 166 16.86 7.43 23.41
N THR A 167 16.01 7.61 22.41
CA THR A 167 16.00 8.79 21.52
C THR A 167 15.85 10.13 22.27
N SER A 168 15.09 10.18 23.37
CA SER A 168 14.93 11.41 24.18
C SER A 168 16.28 11.87 24.75
N LYS A 169 17.12 10.92 25.14
CA LYS A 169 18.45 11.12 25.74
C LYS A 169 19.55 11.40 24.70
N ARG A 170 19.27 11.28 23.39
CA ARG A 170 20.21 11.61 22.31
C ARG A 170 20.33 13.13 22.07
N SER A 171 21.54 13.60 21.77
CA SER A 171 21.81 14.98 21.34
C SER A 171 21.41 15.23 19.88
N ASP A 172 21.64 14.24 19.02
CA ASP A 172 21.36 14.28 17.57
C ASP A 172 19.91 13.96 17.18
N LYS A 173 19.00 13.82 18.16
CA LYS A 173 17.57 13.48 17.90
C LYS A 173 16.89 14.38 16.86
N HIS A 174 17.30 15.64 16.77
CA HIS A 174 16.85 16.61 15.75
C HIS A 174 17.17 16.20 14.30
N LYS A 175 17.96 15.14 14.06
CA LYS A 175 18.26 14.53 12.76
C LYS A 175 17.52 13.22 12.51
N ALA A 176 16.87 12.63 13.53
CA ALA A 176 16.18 11.35 13.40
C ALA A 176 14.83 11.53 12.68
N VAL A 177 14.56 10.74 11.64
CA VAL A 177 13.27 10.77 10.94
C VAL A 177 12.24 9.92 11.71
N PRO A 178 11.13 10.49 12.20
CA PRO A 178 10.09 9.73 12.90
C PRO A 178 9.24 8.89 11.92
N PHE A 179 9.12 7.59 12.21
CA PHE A 179 8.27 6.65 11.47
C PHE A 179 7.12 6.12 12.31
N CYS A 180 5.98 5.90 11.66
CA CYS A 180 4.92 5.04 12.15
C CYS A 180 5.11 3.62 11.57
N LEU A 181 4.89 2.59 12.38
CA LEU A 181 4.62 1.24 11.89
C LEU A 181 3.15 0.91 12.16
N HIS A 182 2.43 0.56 11.11
CA HIS A 182 1.00 0.29 11.12
C HIS A 182 0.74 -1.15 10.66
N GLY A 183 -0.22 -1.82 11.29
CA GLY A 183 -0.71 -3.14 10.89
C GLY A 183 -2.24 -3.16 10.97
N ASP A 184 -2.90 -3.68 9.93
CA ASP A 184 -4.37 -3.74 9.87
C ASP A 184 -4.87 -4.92 9.01
N GLU A 185 -6.13 -5.31 9.23
CA GLU A 185 -6.85 -6.40 8.57
C GLU A 185 -7.33 -5.99 7.16
N VAL A 186 -6.57 -6.34 6.12
CA VAL A 186 -6.96 -6.03 4.73
C VAL A 186 -7.89 -7.13 4.18
N PRO A 187 -9.13 -6.83 3.74
CA PRO A 187 -10.09 -7.85 3.30
C PRO A 187 -9.76 -8.44 1.92
N ILE A 188 -8.88 -9.45 1.89
CA ILE A 188 -8.46 -10.17 0.68
C ILE A 188 -9.45 -11.29 0.34
N VAL A 189 -10.46 -10.99 -0.48
CA VAL A 189 -11.36 -12.01 -1.06
C VAL A 189 -10.93 -12.33 -2.50
N GLY A 190 -10.89 -13.62 -2.85
CA GLY A 190 -10.61 -14.10 -4.20
C GLY A 190 -11.52 -15.25 -4.63
N VAL A 191 -11.90 -15.28 -5.91
CA VAL A 191 -12.75 -16.32 -6.50
C VAL A 191 -12.09 -17.70 -6.32
N GLY A 192 -12.85 -18.69 -5.83
CA GLY A 192 -12.34 -20.03 -5.51
C GLY A 192 -11.37 -20.10 -4.32
N LYS A 193 -11.17 -19.01 -3.56
CA LYS A 193 -10.19 -18.93 -2.46
C LYS A 193 -10.81 -18.47 -1.14
N ILE A 194 -11.72 -19.27 -0.60
CA ILE A 194 -12.46 -18.99 0.64
C ILE A 194 -11.55 -18.88 1.87
N TRP A 195 -10.33 -19.43 1.77
CA TRP A 195 -9.29 -19.33 2.78
C TRP A 195 -8.63 -17.94 2.85
N CYS A 196 -8.74 -17.10 1.81
CA CYS A 196 -8.46 -15.68 1.96
C CYS A 196 -9.79 -14.95 2.25
N ARG A 197 -9.84 -14.32 3.42
CA ARG A 197 -10.94 -13.46 3.90
C ARG A 197 -10.39 -12.11 4.31
N SER A 198 -9.40 -12.16 5.19
CA SER A 198 -8.60 -11.05 5.67
C SER A 198 -7.12 -11.44 5.64
N ALA A 199 -6.23 -10.47 5.44
CA ALA A 199 -4.80 -10.59 5.62
C ALA A 199 -4.32 -9.42 6.47
N LEU A 200 -3.71 -9.74 7.61
CA LEU A 200 -3.02 -8.78 8.45
C LEU A 200 -1.79 -8.30 7.68
N CYS A 201 -1.79 -7.04 7.26
CA CYS A 201 -0.72 -6.43 6.49
C CYS A 201 -0.04 -5.34 7.30
N PHE A 202 1.30 -5.32 7.26
CA PHE A 202 2.14 -4.32 7.91
C PHE A 202 2.74 -3.36 6.89
N SER A 203 2.77 -2.08 7.24
CA SER A 203 3.37 -1.00 6.46
C SER A 203 3.99 0.04 7.37
N MET A 204 5.10 0.64 6.93
CA MET A 204 5.73 1.77 7.61
C MET A 204 5.56 3.05 6.80
N SER A 205 5.44 4.20 7.47
CA SER A 205 5.39 5.52 6.83
C SER A 205 6.15 6.55 7.65
N SER A 206 6.75 7.52 6.96
CA SER A 206 7.30 8.70 7.64
C SER A 206 6.16 9.59 8.14
N LEU A 207 6.26 9.98 9.41
CA LEU A 207 5.39 10.98 10.00
C LEU A 207 5.67 12.37 9.40
N MET A 208 6.90 12.65 8.96
CA MET A 208 7.25 13.93 8.31
C MET A 208 6.67 14.05 6.91
N ALA A 209 6.67 12.96 6.13
CA ALA A 209 6.06 12.96 4.81
C ALA A 209 4.53 13.11 4.91
N THR A 210 3.91 12.42 5.86
CA THR A 210 2.47 12.56 6.18
C THR A 210 2.14 13.97 6.68
N ALA A 211 2.98 14.58 7.52
CA ALA A 211 2.81 15.96 7.97
C ALA A 211 2.86 16.96 6.80
N ALA A 212 3.79 16.78 5.86
CA ALA A 212 3.90 17.57 4.62
C ALA A 212 2.74 17.34 3.61
N GLY A 213 1.63 16.73 4.03
CA GLY A 213 0.42 16.54 3.22
C GLY A 213 0.54 15.51 2.10
N ARG A 214 1.62 14.72 2.04
CA ARG A 214 1.79 13.63 1.06
C ARG A 214 0.71 12.56 1.26
N SER A 215 0.27 11.95 0.16
CA SER A 215 -0.78 10.95 0.22
C SER A 215 -0.29 9.65 0.87
N ALA A 216 -1.19 8.94 1.54
CA ALA A 216 -0.91 7.61 2.09
C ALA A 216 -0.50 6.59 1.00
N ALA A 217 -0.81 6.85 -0.27
CA ALA A 217 -0.35 6.06 -1.41
C ALA A 217 1.12 6.31 -1.77
N GLU A 218 1.71 7.43 -1.37
CA GLU A 218 3.14 7.77 -1.48
C GLU A 218 3.93 7.41 -0.21
N THR A 219 3.35 7.59 0.98
CA THR A 219 4.08 7.48 2.26
C THR A 219 4.06 6.09 2.89
N ASN A 220 3.01 5.28 2.74
CA ASN A 220 2.96 3.94 3.32
C ASN A 220 3.64 2.90 2.44
N LEU A 221 4.80 2.44 2.91
CA LEU A 221 5.64 1.40 2.31
C LEU A 221 5.24 0.05 2.90
N TYR A 222 4.84 -0.91 2.06
CA TYR A 222 4.48 -2.25 2.54
C TYR A 222 5.72 -3.00 3.05
N VAL A 223 5.60 -3.58 4.25
CA VAL A 223 6.66 -4.34 4.92
C VAL A 223 6.44 -5.84 4.73
N TRP A 224 5.27 -6.33 5.14
CA TRP A 224 4.95 -7.77 5.20
C TRP A 224 3.43 -7.99 5.34
N GLY A 225 2.96 -9.23 5.25
CA GLY A 225 1.61 -9.59 5.67
C GLY A 225 1.36 -11.09 5.66
N VAL A 226 0.26 -11.51 6.29
CA VAL A 226 -0.14 -12.91 6.47
C VAL A 226 -1.67 -13.04 6.53
N PHE A 227 -2.24 -14.14 6.01
CA PHE A 227 -3.66 -14.44 6.32
C PHE A 227 -3.72 -15.03 7.72
N GLU A 228 -4.40 -14.36 8.65
CA GLU A 228 -4.41 -14.67 10.08
C GLU A 228 -4.76 -16.13 10.41
N LYS A 229 -5.62 -16.77 9.60
CA LYS A 229 -5.95 -18.19 9.73
C LYS A 229 -4.71 -19.12 9.74
N TYR A 230 -3.58 -18.68 9.20
CA TYR A 230 -2.33 -19.44 9.17
C TYR A 230 -1.27 -18.96 10.16
N VAL A 231 -1.59 -17.99 11.02
CA VAL A 231 -0.74 -17.62 12.15
C VAL A 231 -0.73 -18.78 13.16
N LEU A 232 0.48 -19.19 13.54
CA LEU A 232 0.73 -20.11 14.64
C LEU A 232 1.12 -19.30 15.89
N PRO A 233 0.62 -19.66 17.08
CA PRO A 233 1.06 -19.09 18.35
C PRO A 233 2.51 -19.48 18.66
N THR A 234 3.09 -18.86 19.68
CA THR A 234 4.34 -19.32 20.30
C THR A 234 4.03 -20.42 21.31
N GLU A 235 4.71 -21.55 21.20
CA GLU A 235 4.49 -22.75 22.01
C GLU A 235 5.80 -23.15 22.70
N GLY A 236 5.91 -22.84 24.01
CA GLY A 236 7.13 -23.05 24.78
C GLY A 236 8.32 -22.28 24.21
N VAL A 237 9.36 -23.01 23.78
CA VAL A 237 10.56 -22.43 23.14
C VAL A 237 10.40 -22.19 21.64
N VAL A 238 9.33 -22.68 21.01
CA VAL A 238 9.10 -22.56 19.57
C VAL A 238 8.33 -21.28 19.26
N ARG A 239 9.01 -20.30 18.68
CA ARG A 239 8.42 -19.01 18.27
C ARG A 239 7.34 -19.20 17.21
N GLY A 240 6.20 -18.56 17.41
CA GLY A 240 5.11 -18.49 16.45
C GLY A 240 5.40 -17.57 15.27
N THR A 241 4.39 -17.41 14.40
CA THR A 241 4.49 -16.57 13.20
C THR A 241 4.83 -15.12 13.54
N MET A 242 4.13 -14.55 14.52
CA MET A 242 4.26 -13.14 14.89
C MET A 242 5.55 -12.86 15.66
N ASP A 243 5.96 -13.72 16.59
CA ASP A 243 7.21 -13.54 17.35
C ASP A 243 8.45 -13.72 16.49
N THR A 244 8.34 -14.50 15.41
CA THR A 244 9.37 -14.57 14.37
C THR A 244 9.42 -13.28 13.56
N PHE A 245 8.28 -12.78 13.09
CA PHE A 245 8.19 -11.48 12.39
C PHE A 245 8.73 -10.32 13.25
N TRP A 246 8.28 -10.20 14.50
CA TRP A 246 8.70 -9.13 15.41
C TRP A 246 10.19 -9.16 15.75
N MET A 247 10.80 -10.34 15.79
CA MET A 247 12.26 -10.48 15.94
C MET A 247 13.02 -9.94 14.72
N VAL A 248 12.56 -10.23 13.50
CA VAL A 248 13.16 -9.65 12.28
C VAL A 248 12.96 -8.14 12.22
N MET A 249 11.76 -7.65 12.57
CA MET A 249 11.47 -6.22 12.62
C MET A 249 12.33 -5.49 13.65
N LYS A 250 12.47 -6.04 14.87
CA LYS A 250 13.35 -5.51 15.91
C LYS A 250 14.78 -5.38 15.40
N TRP A 251 15.37 -6.47 14.91
CA TRP A 251 16.72 -6.47 14.34
C TRP A 251 16.86 -5.40 13.24
N SER A 252 15.92 -5.34 12.29
CA SER A 252 15.98 -4.33 11.23
C SER A 252 15.88 -2.89 11.73
N PHE A 253 15.14 -2.61 12.81
CA PHE A 253 15.07 -1.27 13.38
C PHE A 253 16.30 -0.93 14.23
N GLU A 254 16.90 -1.91 14.94
CA GLU A 254 18.17 -1.73 15.64
C GLU A 254 19.31 -1.41 14.66
N ILE A 255 19.35 -2.10 13.51
CA ILE A 255 20.27 -1.81 12.41
C ILE A 255 20.06 -0.41 11.85
N LEU A 256 18.81 -0.02 11.51
CA LEU A 256 18.49 1.34 11.05
C LEU A 256 18.89 2.42 12.07
N MET A 257 18.61 2.21 13.35
CA MET A 257 18.93 3.14 14.45
C MET A 257 20.44 3.25 14.73
N SER A 258 21.23 2.23 14.36
CA SER A 258 22.68 2.22 14.47
C SER A 258 23.40 3.00 13.36
N GLY A 259 22.74 3.19 12.21
CA GLY A 259 23.35 3.77 11.00
C GLY A 259 24.44 2.91 10.35
N ARG A 260 24.52 1.62 10.68
CA ARG A 260 25.53 0.66 10.18
C ARG A 260 24.86 -0.54 9.55
N TRP A 261 25.44 -1.08 8.48
CA TRP A 261 24.99 -2.35 7.90
C TRP A 261 25.24 -3.54 8.86
N PRO A 262 24.40 -4.59 8.84
CA PRO A 262 24.50 -5.71 9.75
C PRO A 262 25.64 -6.67 9.37
N SER A 263 26.52 -6.98 10.32
CA SER A 263 27.45 -8.11 10.22
C SER A 263 26.82 -9.46 10.61
N LYS A 264 25.59 -9.43 11.14
CA LYS A 264 24.82 -10.58 11.61
C LYS A 264 23.34 -10.44 11.27
N ASN A 265 22.68 -11.54 10.93
CA ASN A 265 21.25 -11.56 10.60
C ASN A 265 20.38 -11.56 11.87
N TRP A 266 19.05 -11.59 11.71
CA TRP A 266 18.08 -11.57 12.80
C TRP A 266 18.17 -12.75 13.79
N LYS A 267 18.92 -13.81 13.48
CA LYS A 267 19.22 -14.92 14.40
C LYS A 267 20.56 -14.78 15.11
N GLY A 268 21.40 -13.79 14.74
CA GLY A 268 22.78 -13.66 15.22
C GLY A 268 23.81 -14.51 14.48
N GLU A 269 23.40 -15.27 13.44
CA GLU A 269 24.30 -15.89 12.47
C GLU A 269 25.06 -14.78 11.73
N LYS A 270 26.35 -14.95 11.42
CA LYS A 270 27.10 -13.98 10.62
C LYS A 270 26.41 -13.81 9.27
N ILE A 271 26.20 -12.58 8.80
CA ILE A 271 25.91 -12.36 7.38
C ILE A 271 27.24 -12.57 6.67
N HIS A 272 27.41 -13.79 6.18
CA HIS A 272 28.25 -14.01 5.03
C HIS A 272 27.49 -13.41 3.85
N GLY A 273 28.06 -12.39 3.21
CA GLY A 273 27.69 -12.09 1.85
C GLY A 273 27.84 -13.37 1.03
N PHE A 274 26.95 -13.60 0.06
CA PHE A 274 27.03 -14.76 -0.81
C PHE A 274 28.36 -14.79 -1.62
N LEU A 275 28.99 -13.63 -1.74
CA LEU A 275 30.30 -13.40 -2.34
C LEU A 275 31.48 -13.58 -1.35
N ASP A 276 31.22 -13.65 -0.03
CA ASP A 276 32.25 -13.80 1.02
C ASP A 276 32.58 -15.28 1.32
N CYS A 277 31.74 -16.21 0.85
CA CYS A 277 31.92 -17.65 0.99
C CYS A 277 32.64 -18.30 -0.20
N LEU A 278 33.09 -17.50 -1.18
CA LEU A 278 33.72 -17.95 -2.41
C LEU A 278 34.97 -17.10 -2.67
N GLU A 279 36.09 -17.75 -2.93
CA GLU A 279 37.34 -17.08 -3.28
C GLU A 279 37.29 -16.50 -4.71
N GLY A 280 38.17 -15.54 -5.01
CA GLY A 280 38.21 -14.83 -6.29
C GLY A 280 37.32 -13.58 -6.36
N THR A 281 37.06 -13.11 -7.59
CA THR A 281 36.27 -11.91 -7.89
C THR A 281 34.79 -12.23 -8.10
N ASP A 282 33.92 -11.24 -7.93
CA ASP A 282 32.46 -11.47 -7.93
C ASP A 282 31.90 -11.96 -9.28
N LEU A 283 32.61 -11.68 -10.38
CA LEU A 283 32.29 -12.20 -11.71
C LEU A 283 32.58 -13.71 -11.84
N GLU A 284 33.60 -14.21 -11.16
CA GLU A 284 33.97 -15.64 -11.15
C GLU A 284 32.97 -16.43 -10.28
N LYS A 285 32.59 -15.86 -9.13
CA LYS A 285 31.59 -16.42 -8.21
C LYS A 285 30.25 -16.67 -8.91
N LEU A 286 29.72 -15.68 -9.62
CA LEU A 286 28.45 -15.80 -10.37
C LEU A 286 28.49 -16.88 -11.46
N ARG A 287 29.65 -17.06 -12.13
CA ARG A 287 29.84 -18.11 -13.15
C ARG A 287 29.81 -19.50 -12.52
N LEU A 288 30.47 -19.70 -11.39
CA LEU A 288 30.55 -20.97 -10.66
C LEU A 288 29.15 -21.52 -10.30
N ILE A 289 28.26 -20.65 -9.80
CA ILE A 289 26.91 -21.02 -9.33
C ILE A 289 26.02 -21.49 -10.49
N GLN A 290 25.99 -20.73 -11.58
CA GLN A 290 25.20 -21.10 -12.76
C GLN A 290 25.72 -22.40 -13.40
N HIS A 291 27.04 -22.59 -13.43
CA HIS A 291 27.68 -23.81 -13.90
C HIS A 291 27.28 -25.03 -13.04
N TYR A 292 27.40 -24.93 -11.72
CA TYR A 292 27.07 -26.01 -10.78
C TYR A 292 25.60 -26.45 -10.88
N ILE A 293 24.66 -25.50 -10.92
CA ILE A 293 23.21 -25.79 -11.05
C ILE A 293 22.88 -26.47 -12.39
N TYR A 294 23.58 -26.10 -13.46
CA TYR A 294 23.39 -26.70 -14.78
C TYR A 294 23.95 -28.13 -14.86
N HIS A 295 25.16 -28.35 -14.35
CA HIS A 295 25.84 -29.64 -14.37
C HIS A 295 25.18 -30.66 -13.43
N PHE A 296 24.89 -30.31 -12.18
CA PHE A 296 24.24 -31.23 -11.24
C PHE A 296 22.88 -31.77 -11.75
N GLN A 297 22.11 -30.96 -12.48
CA GLN A 297 20.84 -31.40 -13.10
C GLN A 297 21.02 -32.21 -14.39
N LYS A 298 22.19 -32.13 -15.03
CA LYS A 298 22.57 -32.89 -16.23
C LYS A 298 23.10 -34.28 -15.84
N ASP A 299 24.03 -34.31 -14.90
CA ASP A 299 24.84 -35.50 -14.59
C ASP A 299 24.03 -36.54 -13.78
N MET A 300 23.09 -36.09 -12.94
CA MET A 300 22.07 -36.94 -12.29
C MET A 300 20.92 -37.38 -13.23
N ASN A 301 21.05 -37.14 -14.55
CA ASN A 301 20.10 -37.47 -15.62
C ASN A 301 18.61 -37.17 -15.27
N SER A 302 18.37 -36.03 -14.63
CA SER A 302 17.08 -35.78 -13.95
C SER A 302 15.94 -35.53 -14.95
N ARG A 303 14.97 -36.45 -14.97
CA ARG A 303 13.81 -36.46 -15.88
C ARG A 303 12.99 -35.15 -15.86
N TYR A 304 13.08 -34.35 -14.79
CA TYR A 304 12.41 -33.07 -14.65
C TYR A 304 13.30 -31.98 -14.04
N ARG A 305 14.05 -31.25 -14.89
CA ARG A 305 14.62 -29.93 -14.54
C ARG A 305 13.52 -29.00 -13.99
N PHE A 306 13.88 -28.06 -13.12
CA PHE A 306 12.96 -27.19 -12.36
C PHE A 306 11.86 -26.50 -13.21
N LYS A 307 10.59 -26.98 -13.11
CA LYS A 307 9.47 -26.57 -14.00
C LYS A 307 8.05 -26.50 -13.37
N GLN A 308 7.83 -26.91 -12.12
CA GLN A 308 6.49 -27.32 -11.60
C GLN A 308 5.44 -26.22 -11.30
N LYS A 309 4.14 -26.60 -11.30
CA LYS A 309 2.96 -25.86 -10.76
C LYS A 309 1.81 -26.80 -10.30
N LEU A 310 1.23 -26.59 -9.09
CA LEU A 310 -0.10 -27.07 -8.58
C LEU A 310 -0.58 -26.10 -7.46
N LEU A 311 -1.84 -25.64 -7.25
CA LEU A 311 -3.25 -26.08 -7.48
C LEU A 311 -4.00 -26.57 -6.19
N LYS A 312 -5.36 -26.45 -6.16
CA LYS A 312 -6.28 -26.51 -4.97
C LYS A 312 -7.78 -26.48 -5.36
N MET A 313 -8.68 -26.77 -4.39
CA MET A 313 -10.07 -26.25 -4.15
C MET A 313 -10.47 -26.64 -2.68
N THR A 314 -11.66 -26.48 -2.04
CA THR A 314 -13.02 -25.91 -2.29
C THR A 314 -13.44 -24.96 -1.11
N MET A 315 -14.73 -24.57 -0.96
CA MET A 315 -15.54 -24.13 0.24
C MET A 315 -16.66 -23.11 -0.17
N ILE A 316 -17.59 -22.68 0.72
CA ILE A 316 -18.27 -21.34 0.86
C ILE A 316 -19.48 -21.40 1.85
N LYS A 317 -19.77 -20.33 2.64
CA LYS A 317 -21.12 -19.74 3.02
C LYS A 317 -21.01 -18.58 4.07
N PRO A 318 -22.04 -17.70 4.30
CA PRO A 318 -21.94 -16.37 4.95
C PRO A 318 -22.73 -16.13 6.29
N ARG A 319 -22.90 -14.86 6.77
CA ARG A 319 -23.37 -14.45 8.15
C ARG A 319 -24.26 -13.17 8.22
N LYS A 320 -24.75 -12.80 9.43
CA LYS A 320 -25.76 -11.76 9.82
C LYS A 320 -25.16 -10.65 10.74
N GLY A 321 -25.79 -9.48 10.96
CA GLY A 321 -25.24 -8.42 11.87
C GLY A 321 -26.08 -7.12 12.09
N PHE A 322 -25.50 -6.14 12.82
CA PHE A 322 -26.05 -4.79 13.10
C PHE A 322 -26.36 -3.96 11.83
N PRO A 323 -27.24 -2.94 11.89
CA PRO A 323 -27.33 -1.92 10.84
C PRO A 323 -26.01 -1.18 10.68
N ARG A 324 -25.58 -0.95 9.44
CA ARG A 324 -24.34 -0.24 9.09
C ARG A 324 -24.55 0.56 7.82
N LEU A 325 -24.41 1.88 7.90
CA LEU A 325 -24.25 2.71 6.70
C LEU A 325 -22.92 2.33 6.04
N ARG A 326 -22.95 1.98 4.76
CA ARG A 326 -21.74 1.67 3.98
C ARG A 326 -21.37 2.88 3.11
N GLY A 327 -20.27 3.53 3.45
CA GLY A 327 -19.54 4.45 2.57
C GLY A 327 -18.05 4.10 2.61
N ARG A 328 -17.24 4.71 1.73
CA ARG A 328 -15.79 4.73 1.91
C ARG A 328 -15.46 5.71 3.04
N ALA A 329 -14.29 5.59 3.67
CA ALA A 329 -13.79 6.57 4.62
C ALA A 329 -13.95 8.02 4.10
N ALA A 330 -13.55 8.26 2.85
CA ALA A 330 -13.64 9.55 2.16
C ALA A 330 -15.07 10.13 2.14
N ASP A 331 -16.08 9.29 1.94
CA ASP A 331 -17.49 9.71 1.83
C ASP A 331 -18.11 10.05 3.20
N ILE A 332 -17.48 9.59 4.30
CA ILE A 332 -17.97 9.74 5.67
C ILE A 332 -17.36 10.99 6.36
N HIS A 333 -16.19 11.47 5.92
CA HIS A 333 -15.50 12.60 6.54
C HIS A 333 -16.15 13.97 6.27
N SER A 334 -16.81 14.15 5.13
CA SER A 334 -17.65 15.34 4.89
C SER A 334 -19.06 15.20 5.49
N LEU A 335 -19.41 14.02 6.01
CA LEU A 335 -20.78 13.67 6.37
C LEU A 335 -21.18 14.17 7.78
N ALA A 336 -20.22 14.56 8.62
CA ALA A 336 -20.48 15.05 9.98
C ALA A 336 -21.39 16.30 10.00
N GLY A 337 -21.02 17.35 9.25
CA GLY A 337 -21.82 18.56 9.12
C GLY A 337 -23.18 18.32 8.47
N ALA A 338 -23.22 17.46 7.45
CA ALA A 338 -24.46 17.08 6.75
C ALA A 338 -25.43 16.34 7.69
N ILE A 339 -24.98 15.37 8.47
CA ILE A 339 -25.82 14.68 9.46
C ILE A 339 -26.22 15.64 10.59
N SER A 340 -25.32 16.51 11.08
CA SER A 340 -25.67 17.49 12.11
C SER A 340 -26.78 18.44 11.65
N SER A 341 -26.69 18.96 10.42
CA SER A 341 -27.72 19.84 9.84
C SER A 341 -29.03 19.09 9.56
N LEU A 342 -28.95 17.87 9.03
CA LEU A 342 -30.12 17.05 8.74
C LEU A 342 -30.86 16.66 10.04
N PHE A 343 -30.13 16.25 11.07
CA PHE A 343 -30.71 15.87 12.36
C PHE A 343 -31.33 17.08 13.06
N ALA A 344 -30.65 18.24 13.08
CA ALA A 344 -31.19 19.47 13.65
C ALA A 344 -32.50 19.93 12.99
N ARG A 345 -32.74 19.60 11.71
CA ARG A 345 -34.00 19.91 10.99
C ARG A 345 -35.16 18.97 11.34
N PHE A 346 -34.89 17.75 11.79
CA PHE A 346 -35.89 16.70 12.00
C PHE A 346 -35.99 16.19 13.44
N MET A 347 -35.25 16.80 14.38
CA MET A 347 -35.40 16.50 15.79
C MET A 347 -36.64 17.16 16.38
N ASP A 348 -37.43 16.38 17.12
CA ASP A 348 -38.29 16.89 18.17
C ASP A 348 -37.40 17.50 19.28
N GLU A 349 -37.53 18.81 19.51
CA GLU A 349 -36.74 19.57 20.50
C GLU A 349 -37.15 19.27 21.95
N THR A 350 -38.38 18.78 22.18
CA THR A 350 -38.85 18.39 23.52
C THR A 350 -38.21 17.08 23.98
N ASN A 351 -37.70 16.28 23.04
CA ASN A 351 -37.08 15.00 23.31
C ASN A 351 -35.61 15.15 23.75
N ALA A 352 -35.37 14.97 25.05
CA ALA A 352 -34.03 15.05 25.65
C ALA A 352 -32.99 14.10 24.99
N ASN A 353 -33.41 12.98 24.40
CA ASN A 353 -32.49 12.08 23.68
C ASN A 353 -32.12 12.62 22.31
N HIS A 354 -33.03 13.31 21.61
CA HIS A 354 -32.65 14.06 20.41
C HIS A 354 -31.70 15.22 20.74
N GLY A 355 -31.95 15.96 21.84
CA GLY A 355 -31.01 16.97 22.33
C GLY A 355 -29.59 16.42 22.53
N ARG A 356 -29.47 15.23 23.15
CA ARG A 356 -28.21 14.49 23.30
C ARG A 356 -27.57 14.07 21.97
N ILE A 357 -28.35 13.59 21.00
CA ILE A 357 -27.83 13.22 19.67
C ILE A 357 -27.33 14.46 18.92
N ASN A 358 -28.08 15.57 18.94
CA ASN A 358 -27.67 16.84 18.34
C ASN A 358 -26.37 17.37 18.98
N LEU A 359 -26.22 17.23 20.31
CA LEU A 359 -24.98 17.59 21.01
C LEU A 359 -23.77 16.77 20.50
N VAL A 360 -23.88 15.45 20.39
CA VAL A 360 -22.79 14.61 19.84
C VAL A 360 -22.44 15.00 18.40
N LEU A 361 -23.43 15.33 17.57
CA LEU A 361 -23.20 15.75 16.19
C LEU A 361 -22.52 17.13 16.09
N LYS A 362 -22.95 18.11 16.89
CA LYS A 362 -22.30 19.43 17.01
C LYS A 362 -20.86 19.32 17.49
N LEU A 363 -20.62 18.53 18.54
CA LEU A 363 -19.28 18.26 19.07
C LEU A 363 -18.36 17.59 18.03
N ASN A 364 -18.89 16.66 17.23
CA ASN A 364 -18.14 16.04 16.14
C ASN A 364 -17.73 17.05 15.05
N VAL A 365 -18.60 18.02 14.74
CA VAL A 365 -18.30 19.12 13.80
C VAL A 365 -17.27 20.08 14.39
N GLU A 366 -17.41 20.47 15.66
CA GLU A 366 -16.43 21.33 16.36
C GLU A 366 -15.03 20.67 16.40
N LEU A 367 -14.97 19.38 16.71
CA LEU A 367 -13.73 18.61 16.72
C LEU A 367 -13.09 18.54 15.33
N GLN A 368 -13.88 18.29 14.28
CA GLN A 368 -13.40 18.30 12.90
C GLN A 368 -12.83 19.67 12.52
N GLN A 369 -13.56 20.76 12.79
CA GLN A 369 -13.12 22.12 12.50
C GLN A 369 -11.80 22.46 13.22
N LEU A 370 -11.66 22.07 14.49
CA LEU A 370 -10.44 22.29 15.28
C LEU A 370 -9.23 21.51 14.71
N LEU A 371 -9.44 20.28 14.24
CA LEU A 371 -8.39 19.45 13.62
C LEU A 371 -8.06 19.86 12.17
N GLU A 372 -8.98 20.57 11.50
CA GLU A 372 -8.75 21.20 10.19
C GLU A 372 -8.02 22.54 10.33
N GLU A 373 -8.38 23.37 11.31
CA GLU A 373 -7.73 24.65 11.69
C GLU A 373 -6.21 24.45 11.93
N PHE A 374 -5.85 23.41 12.70
CA PHE A 374 -4.47 23.05 13.02
C PHE A 374 -3.98 21.83 12.23
N SER A 375 -4.44 21.68 10.98
CA SER A 375 -4.04 20.55 10.14
C SER A 375 -2.52 20.53 9.86
N PRO A 376 -1.86 19.35 9.81
CA PRO A 376 -0.45 19.24 9.47
C PRO A 376 -0.08 19.84 8.12
N ARG A 377 -1.04 19.97 7.19
CA ARG A 377 -0.89 20.69 5.91
C ARG A 377 -0.42 22.14 6.07
N PHE A 378 -0.68 22.76 7.23
CA PHE A 378 -0.23 24.11 7.59
C PHE A 378 1.04 24.11 8.47
N GLY A 379 1.69 22.95 8.64
CA GLY A 379 2.93 22.77 9.40
C GLY A 379 2.75 22.29 10.84
N PHE A 380 1.52 22.13 11.32
CA PHE A 380 1.23 21.71 12.69
C PHE A 380 1.47 20.21 12.91
N THR A 381 2.59 19.86 13.54
CA THR A 381 2.86 18.46 13.96
C THR A 381 2.15 18.05 15.25
N ALA A 382 1.51 18.99 15.93
CA ALA A 382 0.68 18.81 17.14
C ALA A 382 -0.31 19.99 17.26
N LEU A 383 -1.34 19.83 18.09
CA LEU A 383 -2.25 20.92 18.46
C LEU A 383 -1.62 21.84 19.53
N PRO A 384 -1.86 23.17 19.50
CA PRO A 384 -1.52 24.06 20.62
C PRO A 384 -2.22 23.63 21.91
N ASP A 385 -1.55 23.74 23.07
CA ASP A 385 -2.02 23.18 24.36
C ASP A 385 -3.49 23.49 24.72
N SER A 386 -3.95 24.72 24.48
CA SER A 386 -5.34 25.14 24.73
C SER A 386 -6.35 24.44 23.80
N LYS A 387 -6.00 24.29 22.52
CA LYS A 387 -6.79 23.59 21.50
C LYS A 387 -6.75 22.08 21.70
N ALA A 388 -5.60 21.53 22.10
CA ALA A 388 -5.46 20.12 22.50
C ALA A 388 -6.36 19.79 23.71
N LYS A 389 -6.37 20.66 24.73
CA LYS A 389 -7.26 20.52 25.90
C LYS A 389 -8.73 20.59 25.50
N ARG A 390 -9.14 21.50 24.60
CA ARG A 390 -10.52 21.51 24.08
C ARG A 390 -10.84 20.25 23.28
N ALA A 391 -9.95 19.79 22.40
CA ALA A 391 -10.14 18.57 21.61
C ALA A 391 -10.33 17.33 22.50
N TYR A 392 -9.55 17.19 23.58
CA TYR A 392 -9.72 16.12 24.56
C TYR A 392 -11.04 16.24 25.34
N ASN A 393 -11.41 17.44 25.78
CA ASN A 393 -12.71 17.68 26.45
C ASN A 393 -13.90 17.35 25.53
N ILE A 394 -13.88 17.78 24.25
CA ILE A 394 -14.88 17.40 23.25
C ILE A 394 -14.98 15.87 23.15
N GLY A 395 -13.84 15.18 23.09
CA GLY A 395 -13.81 13.71 23.09
C GLY A 395 -14.51 13.09 24.30
N LEU A 396 -14.26 13.60 25.51
CA LEU A 396 -14.89 13.14 26.75
C LEU A 396 -16.40 13.44 26.76
N GLU A 397 -16.80 14.64 26.33
CA GLU A 397 -18.20 15.06 26.18
C GLU A 397 -18.95 14.13 25.21
N MET A 398 -18.39 13.86 24.02
CA MET A 398 -18.92 12.92 23.04
C MET A 398 -19.02 11.50 23.58
N ALA A 399 -17.97 11.00 24.24
CA ALA A 399 -17.94 9.64 24.77
C ALA A 399 -18.99 9.44 25.88
N SER A 400 -19.12 10.41 26.80
CA SER A 400 -20.11 10.38 27.88
C SER A 400 -21.54 10.32 27.34
N VAL A 401 -21.88 11.19 26.39
CA VAL A 401 -23.23 11.23 25.81
C VAL A 401 -23.50 9.98 24.95
N HIS A 402 -22.50 9.44 24.23
CA HIS A 402 -22.66 8.21 23.45
C HIS A 402 -22.85 6.98 24.35
N VAL A 403 -22.17 6.88 25.49
CA VAL A 403 -22.42 5.83 26.51
C VAL A 403 -23.86 5.90 27.00
N HIS A 404 -24.34 7.08 27.40
CA HIS A 404 -25.72 7.28 27.85
C HIS A 404 -26.76 6.90 26.78
N LEU A 405 -26.52 7.30 25.52
CA LEU A 405 -27.37 6.94 24.38
C LEU A 405 -27.38 5.43 24.11
N GLN A 406 -26.24 4.73 24.24
CA GLN A 406 -26.23 3.27 24.13
C GLN A 406 -27.08 2.65 25.23
N SER A 407 -26.84 2.97 26.50
CA SER A 407 -27.58 2.36 27.63
C SER A 407 -29.09 2.54 27.51
N LEU A 408 -29.54 3.72 27.05
CA LEU A 408 -30.96 3.99 26.85
C LEU A 408 -31.56 3.18 25.70
N TYR A 409 -30.97 3.21 24.50
CA TYR A 409 -31.52 2.46 23.37
C TYR A 409 -31.36 0.94 23.51
N GLU A 410 -30.34 0.47 24.24
CA GLU A 410 -30.18 -0.95 24.58
C GLU A 410 -31.28 -1.43 25.54
N ALA A 411 -31.72 -0.59 26.49
CA ALA A 411 -32.90 -0.86 27.33
C ALA A 411 -34.22 -0.86 26.53
N GLU A 412 -34.33 -0.07 25.46
CA GLU A 412 -35.43 -0.18 24.47
C GLU A 412 -35.31 -1.43 23.56
N GLY A 413 -34.28 -2.26 23.70
CA GLY A 413 -33.99 -3.40 22.81
C GLY A 413 -33.44 -3.00 21.43
N ARG A 414 -33.08 -1.73 21.23
CA ARG A 414 -32.74 -1.11 19.93
C ARG A 414 -31.23 -0.92 19.78
N ARG A 415 -30.65 -1.67 18.84
CA ARG A 415 -29.20 -1.66 18.54
C ARG A 415 -28.79 -0.53 17.59
N ILE A 416 -28.87 0.71 18.08
CA ILE A 416 -28.57 1.94 17.32
C ILE A 416 -27.16 2.46 17.64
N PHE A 417 -26.87 2.73 18.92
CA PHE A 417 -25.57 3.21 19.39
C PHE A 417 -24.71 2.04 19.86
N ASN A 418 -23.39 2.17 19.71
CA ASN A 418 -22.43 1.11 19.99
C ASN A 418 -21.05 1.68 20.32
N ILE A 419 -20.69 1.69 21.61
CA ILE A 419 -19.33 1.99 22.09
C ILE A 419 -18.42 0.81 21.77
N THR A 420 -17.19 1.10 21.34
CA THR A 420 -16.17 0.08 21.08
C THR A 420 -14.82 0.54 21.59
N SER A 421 -13.81 -0.34 21.59
CA SER A 421 -12.41 0.04 21.84
C SER A 421 -11.93 1.20 20.95
N LYS A 422 -12.51 1.41 19.77
CA LYS A 422 -12.20 2.57 18.92
C LYS A 422 -12.56 3.91 19.58
N THR A 423 -13.62 3.99 20.38
CA THR A 423 -13.97 5.20 21.14
C THR A 423 -12.87 5.55 22.15
N HIS A 424 -12.36 4.54 22.86
CA HIS A 424 -11.25 4.67 23.80
C HIS A 424 -9.92 5.04 23.11
N PHE A 425 -9.62 4.46 21.94
CA PHE A 425 -8.43 4.84 21.16
C PHE A 425 -8.52 6.27 20.59
N VAL A 426 -9.73 6.75 20.24
CA VAL A 426 -9.94 8.16 19.87
C VAL A 426 -9.65 9.06 21.08
N LEU A 427 -10.18 8.76 22.27
CA LEU A 427 -9.89 9.51 23.50
C LEU A 427 -8.38 9.61 23.76
N HIS A 428 -7.63 8.51 23.62
CA HIS A 428 -6.17 8.53 23.77
C HIS A 428 -5.48 9.42 22.73
N SER A 429 -5.90 9.37 21.46
CA SER A 429 -5.30 10.23 20.42
C SER A 429 -5.63 11.72 20.63
N LEU A 430 -6.82 12.03 21.16
CA LEU A 430 -7.19 13.40 21.52
C LEU A 430 -6.44 13.89 22.77
N HIS A 431 -6.23 13.03 23.77
CA HIS A 431 -5.39 13.33 24.93
C HIS A 431 -3.93 13.62 24.52
N LEU A 432 -3.38 12.83 23.59
CA LEU A 432 -2.00 12.95 23.12
C LEU A 432 -1.81 14.03 22.02
N SER A 433 -2.88 14.74 21.65
CA SER A 433 -2.89 15.69 20.54
C SER A 433 -1.95 16.91 20.71
N ALA A 434 -1.63 17.27 21.96
CA ALA A 434 -0.62 18.28 22.30
C ALA A 434 0.82 17.86 21.92
N PHE A 435 1.05 16.57 21.68
CA PHE A 435 2.36 16.01 21.38
C PHE A 435 2.49 15.51 19.94
N ILE A 436 1.40 15.02 19.35
CA ILE A 436 1.34 14.58 17.95
C ILE A 436 -0.06 14.80 17.35
N HIS A 437 -0.14 15.41 16.17
CA HIS A 437 -1.42 15.75 15.57
C HIS A 437 -2.19 14.47 15.15
N PRO A 438 -3.48 14.30 15.53
CA PRO A 438 -4.20 13.04 15.29
C PRO A 438 -4.22 12.57 13.82
N HIS A 439 -4.34 13.49 12.85
CA HIS A 439 -4.24 13.17 11.41
C HIS A 439 -2.94 12.46 10.98
N MET A 440 -1.85 12.57 11.75
CA MET A 440 -0.57 11.91 11.44
C MET A 440 -0.55 10.43 11.88
N VAL A 441 -1.45 10.02 12.79
CA VAL A 441 -1.44 8.68 13.42
C VAL A 441 -2.75 7.89 13.23
N TRP A 442 -3.84 8.54 12.81
CA TRP A 442 -5.13 7.86 12.61
C TRP A 442 -5.15 6.95 11.38
N CYS A 443 -5.61 5.70 11.59
CA CYS A 443 -5.76 4.66 10.57
C CYS A 443 -6.71 5.03 9.41
N TYR A 444 -7.44 6.15 9.51
CA TYR A 444 -8.29 6.69 8.44
C TYR A 444 -7.52 6.91 7.13
N ASN A 445 -6.32 7.52 7.21
CA ASN A 445 -5.42 7.66 6.05
C ASN A 445 -4.92 6.29 5.54
N GLY A 446 -4.98 5.27 6.40
CA GLY A 446 -4.73 3.88 6.05
C GLY A 446 -5.72 3.30 5.04
N GLU A 447 -6.99 3.74 4.93
CA GLU A 447 -7.97 3.05 4.06
C GLU A 447 -7.56 3.04 2.58
N THR A 448 -7.02 4.15 2.05
CA THR A 448 -6.45 4.20 0.70
C THR A 448 -5.29 3.21 0.53
N THR A 449 -4.50 3.02 1.58
CA THR A 449 -3.41 2.03 1.63
C THR A 449 -3.98 0.61 1.71
N MET A 450 -5.01 0.36 2.53
CA MET A 450 -5.70 -0.93 2.59
C MET A 450 -6.29 -1.31 1.23
N HIS A 451 -6.88 -0.36 0.48
CA HIS A 451 -7.36 -0.62 -0.88
C HIS A 451 -6.20 -0.90 -1.87
N ARG A 452 -5.10 -0.15 -1.78
CA ARG A 452 -3.86 -0.41 -2.56
C ARG A 452 -3.31 -1.81 -2.29
N LEU A 453 -3.19 -2.18 -1.01
CA LEU A 453 -2.77 -3.51 -0.55
C LEU A 453 -3.75 -4.59 -0.96
N GLN A 454 -5.06 -4.32 -0.90
CA GLN A 454 -6.10 -5.25 -1.33
C GLN A 454 -5.93 -5.60 -2.81
N THR A 455 -5.72 -4.60 -3.66
CA THR A 455 -5.48 -4.78 -5.10
C THR A 455 -4.15 -5.47 -5.37
N LEU A 456 -3.07 -5.08 -4.68
CA LEU A 456 -1.75 -5.73 -4.74
C LEU A 456 -1.85 -7.24 -4.43
N TRP A 457 -2.42 -7.59 -3.27
CA TRP A 457 -2.59 -8.97 -2.80
C TRP A 457 -3.56 -9.76 -3.69
N LYS A 458 -4.70 -9.18 -4.10
CA LYS A 458 -5.61 -9.80 -5.09
C LYS A 458 -4.88 -10.15 -6.40
N SER A 459 -4.04 -9.25 -6.92
CA SER A 459 -3.23 -9.51 -8.13
C SER A 459 -2.22 -10.65 -7.95
N CYS A 460 -1.85 -10.96 -6.70
CA CYS A 460 -0.93 -12.05 -6.37
C CYS A 460 -1.64 -13.41 -6.19
N LEU A 461 -2.97 -13.43 -6.01
CA LEU A 461 -3.73 -14.66 -5.77
C LEU A 461 -3.72 -15.67 -6.95
N PRO A 462 -3.80 -15.30 -8.24
CA PRO A 462 -3.96 -16.28 -9.33
C PRO A 462 -2.85 -17.35 -9.35
N GLY A 463 -3.26 -18.61 -9.18
CA GLY A 463 -2.37 -19.78 -9.31
C GLY A 463 -1.37 -20.03 -8.18
N VAL A 464 -1.44 -19.33 -7.02
CA VAL A 464 -0.48 -19.51 -5.90
C VAL A 464 -1.11 -20.11 -4.63
N LYS A 465 -0.27 -20.73 -3.79
CA LYS A 465 -0.59 -21.18 -2.42
C LYS A 465 -0.52 -20.00 -1.43
N HIS A 466 -1.08 -20.14 -0.22
CA HIS A 466 -1.30 -19.00 0.69
C HIS A 466 -0.02 -18.31 1.15
N TRP A 467 0.99 -19.09 1.57
CA TRP A 467 2.30 -18.58 1.99
C TRP A 467 3.07 -17.85 0.86
N GLN A 468 2.76 -18.14 -0.40
CA GLN A 468 3.41 -17.52 -1.56
C GLN A 468 2.81 -16.14 -1.93
N VAL A 469 1.66 -15.75 -1.36
CA VAL A 469 1.03 -14.46 -1.69
C VAL A 469 1.88 -13.30 -1.16
N ALA A 470 2.32 -13.38 0.11
CA ALA A 470 3.18 -12.38 0.74
C ALA A 470 4.50 -12.19 -0.05
N LYS A 471 5.14 -13.29 -0.49
CA LYS A 471 6.33 -13.23 -1.35
C LYS A 471 6.11 -12.41 -2.62
N LYS A 472 5.01 -12.65 -3.33
CA LYS A 472 4.68 -11.91 -4.54
C LYS A 472 4.27 -10.46 -4.28
N ALA A 473 3.58 -10.18 -3.17
CA ALA A 473 3.24 -8.84 -2.76
C ALA A 473 4.51 -8.00 -2.50
N ALA A 474 5.49 -8.55 -1.78
CA ALA A 474 6.77 -7.89 -1.53
C ALA A 474 7.58 -7.62 -2.82
N LEU A 475 7.66 -8.60 -3.74
CA LEU A 475 8.31 -8.40 -5.04
C LEU A 475 7.64 -7.29 -5.86
N LYS A 476 6.31 -7.33 -5.98
CA LYS A 476 5.55 -6.30 -6.71
C LYS A 476 5.65 -4.93 -6.05
N GLU A 477 5.72 -4.86 -4.71
CA GLU A 477 5.96 -3.61 -4.00
C GLU A 477 7.36 -3.05 -4.30
N ARG A 478 8.43 -3.85 -4.21
CA ARG A 478 9.80 -3.45 -4.58
C ARG A 478 9.82 -2.81 -5.97
N HIS A 479 9.23 -3.48 -6.97
CA HIS A 479 9.19 -2.96 -8.34
C HIS A 479 8.37 -1.67 -8.45
N LEU A 480 7.24 -1.55 -7.74
CA LEU A 480 6.41 -0.34 -7.72
C LEU A 480 7.13 0.85 -7.07
N LEU A 481 7.80 0.63 -5.94
CA LEU A 481 8.56 1.66 -5.25
C LEU A 481 9.76 2.13 -6.09
N TRP A 482 10.51 1.19 -6.69
CA TRP A 482 11.58 1.51 -7.63
C TRP A 482 11.09 2.37 -8.81
N LEU A 483 10.01 1.96 -9.50
CA LEU A 483 9.45 2.71 -10.64
C LEU A 483 9.03 4.14 -10.25
N ARG A 484 8.47 4.34 -9.06
CA ARG A 484 8.11 5.67 -8.53
C ARG A 484 9.34 6.54 -8.24
N CYS A 485 10.43 5.92 -7.82
CA CYS A 485 11.68 6.54 -7.37
C CYS A 485 12.67 6.82 -8.51
N LYS A 486 12.47 6.27 -9.70
CA LYS A 486 13.39 6.33 -10.86
C LYS A 486 13.28 7.61 -11.71
N ALA A 487 12.12 8.26 -11.71
CA ALA A 487 11.74 9.31 -12.68
C ALA A 487 11.81 10.73 -12.12
#